data_AF-A0A922M0G0-F1
#
_entry.id   AF-A0A922M0G0-F1
#
_cell.length_a   1.000
_cell.length_b   1.000
_cell.length_c   1.000
_cell.angle_alpha   90.00
_cell.angle_beta   90.00
_cell.angle_gamma   90.00
#
_symmetry.space_group_name_H-M   'P 1'
#
loop_
_entity.id
_entity.type
_entity.pdbx_description
1 polymer ?
#
loop_
_entity_poly.entity_id
_entity_poly.type
_entity_poly.pdbx_seq_one_letter_code
_entity_poly.pdbx_strand_id
1 'polypeptide(L)'
;MNDPQPSTSQKDVDVFLSPRKNRPRKAFTVTEKVMIRNAYKYVKNEISAQLEAFEVVQENECVSKVADILGITSRSVCNVLKEVKKGHTVKKTWVDKKVTSSRQAFLEGLTTGLKNPSGKGKRLIISHIGSEEGFLEEGLMIFEAKKNCEDYHDEMNAVFFEKWFAGVLPKLRPNSIV
;
A
#
# COMPACT_ATOMS: atom_id res chain seq x y z
N MET A 1 -12.09 84.73 -17.75
CA MET A 1 -11.84 83.84 -18.89
C MET A 1 -11.34 82.53 -18.31
N ASN A 2 -12.20 81.52 -18.26
CA ASN A 2 -11.85 80.17 -17.80
C ASN A 2 -12.16 79.24 -18.96
N ASP A 3 -11.14 78.55 -19.45
CA ASP A 3 -11.19 77.67 -20.62
C ASP A 3 -12.03 76.41 -20.35
N PRO A 4 -12.66 75.82 -21.39
CA PRO A 4 -13.41 74.58 -21.23
C PRO A 4 -12.45 73.40 -21.03
N GLN A 5 -12.64 72.62 -19.96
CA GLN A 5 -11.93 71.35 -19.76
C GLN A 5 -12.36 70.30 -20.79
N PRO A 6 -11.43 69.49 -21.34
CA PRO A 6 -11.77 68.40 -22.23
C PRO A 6 -12.31 67.19 -21.45
N SER A 7 -13.49 66.72 -21.87
CA SER A 7 -14.04 65.42 -21.50
C SER A 7 -13.07 64.31 -21.92
N THR A 8 -12.40 63.69 -20.96
CA THR A 8 -11.63 62.47 -21.16
C THR A 8 -12.50 61.26 -20.82
N SER A 9 -13.09 60.68 -21.88
CA SER A 9 -13.65 59.33 -21.84
C SER A 9 -12.56 58.37 -21.36
N GLN A 10 -12.75 57.78 -20.18
CA GLN A 10 -11.94 56.63 -19.76
C GLN A 10 -12.23 55.50 -20.74
N LYS A 11 -11.30 55.28 -21.68
CA LYS A 11 -11.28 54.05 -22.45
C LYS A 11 -10.91 52.94 -21.46
N ASP A 12 -11.85 52.05 -21.19
CA ASP A 12 -11.56 50.77 -20.55
C ASP A 12 -10.44 50.11 -21.34
N VAL A 13 -9.24 50.14 -20.77
CA VAL A 13 -8.14 49.31 -21.24
C VAL A 13 -8.55 47.89 -20.89
N ASP A 14 -9.13 47.19 -21.86
CA ASP A 14 -9.25 45.74 -21.84
C ASP A 14 -7.83 45.20 -21.65
N VAL A 15 -7.47 44.94 -20.39
CA VAL A 15 -6.25 44.22 -20.05
C VAL A 15 -6.47 42.83 -20.59
N PHE A 16 -5.99 42.61 -21.81
CA PHE A 16 -5.88 41.29 -22.41
C PHE A 16 -4.93 40.47 -21.54
N LEU A 17 -5.48 39.86 -20.48
CA LEU A 17 -4.79 38.94 -19.62
C LEU A 17 -4.44 37.73 -20.48
N SER A 18 -3.21 37.73 -21.00
CA SER A 18 -2.66 36.59 -21.72
C SER A 18 -2.95 35.31 -20.94
N PRO A 19 -3.44 34.22 -21.60
CA PRO A 19 -3.75 32.97 -20.93
C PRO A 19 -2.61 32.58 -20.01
N ARG A 20 -2.89 32.34 -18.72
CA ARG A 20 -1.86 31.95 -17.74
C ARG A 20 -1.08 30.79 -18.32
N LYS A 21 0.19 31.04 -18.68
CA LYS A 21 1.09 29.99 -19.15
C LYS A 21 1.14 28.92 -18.06
N ASN A 22 0.65 27.72 -18.39
CA ASN A 22 0.74 26.58 -17.48
C ASN A 22 2.22 26.34 -17.19
N ARG A 23 2.66 26.67 -15.97
CA ARG A 23 4.03 26.31 -15.54
C ARG A 23 4.14 24.79 -15.61
N PRO A 24 5.21 24.24 -16.23
CA PRO A 24 5.41 22.80 -16.25
C PRO A 24 5.46 22.30 -14.80
N ARG A 25 4.56 21.39 -14.45
CA ARG A 25 4.55 20.79 -13.12
C ARG A 25 5.79 19.91 -13.01
N LYS A 26 6.74 20.28 -12.16
CA LYS A 26 7.86 19.40 -11.83
C LYS A 26 7.28 18.15 -11.15
N ALA A 27 7.55 16.99 -11.73
CA ALA A 27 7.16 15.73 -11.12
C ALA A 27 7.97 15.51 -9.84
N PHE A 28 7.32 14.99 -8.80
CA PHE A 28 8.03 14.55 -7.60
C PHE A 28 8.99 13.41 -7.94
N THR A 29 10.20 13.50 -7.42
CA THR A 29 11.20 12.43 -7.41
C THR A 29 10.69 11.21 -6.63
N VAL A 30 11.32 10.06 -6.83
CA VAL A 30 10.98 8.83 -6.11
C VAL A 30 11.08 9.04 -4.60
N THR A 31 12.14 9.72 -4.15
CA THR A 31 12.40 10.00 -2.72
C THR A 31 11.34 10.93 -2.13
N GLU A 32 10.97 12.02 -2.81
CA GLU A 32 9.90 12.92 -2.36
C GLU A 32 8.56 12.18 -2.24
N LYS A 33 8.24 11.29 -3.20
CA LYS A 33 7.04 10.44 -3.12
C LYS A 33 7.09 9.47 -1.95
N VAL A 34 8.27 8.98 -1.55
CA VAL A 34 8.44 8.13 -0.36
C VAL A 34 8.25 8.94 0.92
N MET A 35 8.81 10.15 1.00
CA MET A 35 8.62 11.04 2.15
C MET A 35 7.13 11.37 2.37
N ILE A 36 6.41 11.70 1.30
CA ILE A 36 4.96 11.96 1.36
C ILE A 36 4.19 10.74 1.89
N ARG A 37 4.55 9.53 1.45
CA ARG A 37 3.94 8.28 1.93
C ARG A 37 4.23 8.03 3.41
N ASN A 38 5.47 8.25 3.83
CA ASN A 38 5.89 8.01 5.21
C ASN A 38 5.22 9.01 6.17
N ALA A 39 5.20 10.29 5.79
CA ALA A 39 4.50 11.33 6.54
C ALA A 39 3.00 11.01 6.68
N TYR A 40 2.36 10.56 5.60
CA TYR A 40 0.95 10.14 5.64
C TYR A 40 0.71 8.95 6.56
N LYS A 41 1.59 7.94 6.55
CA LYS A 41 1.50 6.80 7.47
C LYS A 41 1.67 7.23 8.93
N TYR A 42 2.65 8.10 9.19
CA TYR A 42 2.90 8.63 10.53
C TYR A 42 1.68 9.37 11.07
N VAL A 43 1.18 10.36 10.31
CA VAL A 43 -0.01 11.15 10.69
C VAL A 43 -1.24 10.26 10.87
N LYS A 44 -1.45 9.28 9.96
CA LYS A 44 -2.58 8.36 10.07
C LYS A 44 -2.50 7.53 11.35
N ASN A 45 -1.33 7.01 11.70
CA ASN A 45 -1.13 6.21 12.90
C ASN A 45 -1.28 7.04 14.17
N GLU A 46 -0.76 8.27 14.16
CA GLU A 46 -0.88 9.21 15.28
C GLU A 46 -2.35 9.58 15.55
N ILE A 47 -3.12 9.88 14.50
CA ILE A 47 -4.56 10.14 14.63
C ILE A 47 -5.28 8.87 15.08
N SER A 48 -4.94 7.71 14.52
CA SER A 48 -5.54 6.42 14.92
C SER A 48 -5.31 6.09 16.39
N ALA A 49 -4.16 6.48 16.95
CA ALA A 49 -3.82 6.23 18.35
C ALA A 49 -4.58 7.14 19.34
N GLN A 50 -5.11 8.27 18.85
CA GLN A 50 -5.85 9.25 19.64
C GLN A 50 -7.38 9.07 19.53
N LEU A 51 -7.84 8.24 18.60
CA LEU A 51 -9.27 7.98 18.35
C LEU A 51 -9.79 6.83 19.21
N GLU A 52 -11.05 6.92 19.64
CA GLU A 52 -11.72 5.80 20.29
C GLU A 52 -11.99 4.66 19.30
N ALA A 53 -12.16 3.43 19.80
CA ALA A 53 -12.20 2.20 18.99
C ALA A 53 -13.33 2.14 17.94
N PHE A 54 -14.29 3.06 17.98
CA PHE A 54 -15.43 3.15 17.05
C PHE A 54 -15.30 4.28 16.01
N GLU A 55 -14.31 5.16 16.13
CA GLU A 55 -14.14 6.29 15.21
C GLU A 55 -13.24 5.95 14.02
N VAL A 56 -13.64 6.41 12.83
CA VAL A 56 -12.91 6.19 11.58
C VAL A 56 -12.04 7.41 11.26
N VAL A 57 -10.76 7.18 11.02
CA VAL A 57 -9.81 8.22 10.60
C VAL A 57 -10.27 8.86 9.28
N GLN A 58 -10.48 10.17 9.30
CA GLN A 58 -10.86 10.95 8.13
C GLN A 58 -9.66 11.17 7.18
N GLU A 59 -9.76 10.68 5.93
CA GLU A 59 -8.67 10.77 4.93
C GLU A 59 -8.32 12.22 4.57
N ASN A 60 -9.31 13.11 4.55
CA ASN A 60 -9.16 14.56 4.34
C ASN A 60 -8.28 15.21 5.43
N GLU A 61 -8.45 14.81 6.69
CA GLU A 61 -7.69 15.35 7.80
C GLU A 61 -6.21 14.95 7.73
N CYS A 62 -5.95 13.66 7.45
CA CYS A 62 -4.59 13.15 7.26
C CYS A 62 -3.89 13.87 6.10
N VAL A 63 -4.59 14.05 4.97
CA VAL A 63 -4.04 14.72 3.79
C VAL A 63 -3.72 16.19 4.07
N SER A 64 -4.55 16.90 4.85
CA SER A 64 -4.31 18.29 5.23
C SER A 64 -3.06 18.40 6.10
N LYS A 65 -2.98 17.62 7.18
CA LYS A 65 -1.83 17.62 8.09
C LYS A 65 -0.52 17.30 7.37
N VAL A 66 -0.52 16.35 6.43
CA VAL A 66 0.67 16.02 5.63
C VAL A 66 1.05 17.15 4.67
N ALA A 67 0.06 17.83 4.08
CA ALA A 67 0.29 18.98 3.22
C ALA A 67 0.99 20.11 3.99
N ASP A 68 0.52 20.37 5.21
CA ASP A 68 1.09 21.38 6.11
C ASP A 68 2.51 21.01 6.55
N ILE A 69 2.75 19.76 6.98
CA ILE A 69 4.06 19.26 7.41
C ILE A 69 5.12 19.39 6.30
N LEU A 70 4.75 19.04 5.06
CA LEU A 70 5.68 18.98 3.93
C LEU A 70 5.71 20.28 3.11
N GLY A 71 4.89 21.27 3.44
CA GLY A 71 4.79 22.53 2.70
C GLY A 71 4.36 22.33 1.24
N ILE A 72 3.51 21.34 0.97
CA ILE A 72 3.00 21.04 -0.38
C ILE A 72 1.49 21.10 -0.41
N THR A 73 0.90 21.20 -1.61
CA THR A 73 -0.57 21.23 -1.72
C THR A 73 -1.18 19.87 -1.35
N SER A 74 -2.36 19.87 -0.71
CA SER A 74 -3.17 18.65 -0.47
C SER A 74 -3.47 17.87 -1.75
N ARG A 75 -3.53 18.57 -2.89
CA ARG A 75 -3.70 17.97 -4.22
C ARG A 75 -2.46 17.16 -4.63
N SER A 76 -1.26 17.63 -4.31
CA SER A 76 -0.01 16.89 -4.52
C SER A 76 0.02 15.60 -3.71
N VAL A 77 -0.33 15.68 -2.42
CA VAL A 77 -0.43 14.50 -1.53
C VAL A 77 -1.45 13.49 -2.09
N CYS A 78 -2.66 13.95 -2.42
CA CYS A 78 -3.70 13.13 -3.04
C CYS A 78 -3.23 12.44 -4.32
N ASN A 79 -2.51 13.14 -5.20
CA ASN A 79 -2.03 12.58 -6.46
C ASN A 79 -1.03 11.45 -6.22
N VAL A 80 -0.07 11.64 -5.30
CA VAL A 80 0.92 10.61 -4.94
C VAL A 80 0.25 9.38 -4.32
N LEU A 81 -0.71 9.58 -3.41
CA LEU A 81 -1.47 8.47 -2.82
C LEU A 81 -2.32 7.73 -3.86
N LYS A 82 -2.93 8.45 -4.81
CA LYS A 82 -3.68 7.87 -5.92
C LYS A 82 -2.80 7.07 -6.88
N GLU A 83 -1.58 7.52 -7.17
CA GLU A 83 -0.62 6.76 -7.99
C GLU A 83 -0.32 5.39 -7.37
N VAL A 84 -0.17 5.32 -6.05
CA VAL A 84 0.04 4.05 -5.33
C VAL A 84 -1.20 3.15 -5.38
N LYS A 85 -2.40 3.73 -5.19
CA LYS A 85 -3.67 3.00 -5.32
C LYS A 85 -3.88 2.49 -6.76
N LYS A 86 -3.48 3.27 -7.78
CA LYS A 86 -3.55 2.91 -9.21
C LYS A 86 -2.43 1.93 -9.64
N GLY A 87 -1.30 1.88 -8.94
CA GLY A 87 -0.31 0.81 -9.11
C GLY A 87 -0.89 -0.58 -8.80
N HIS A 88 -2.01 -0.62 -8.06
CA HIS A 88 -2.87 -1.79 -7.87
C HIS A 88 -4.13 -1.71 -8.74
N THR A 89 -4.01 -1.49 -10.06
CA THR A 89 -5.21 -1.49 -10.94
C THR A 89 -5.47 -2.89 -11.48
N VAL A 90 -6.43 -3.60 -10.87
CA VAL A 90 -6.95 -4.90 -11.34
C VAL A 90 -8.01 -4.77 -12.45
N LYS A 91 -8.45 -3.54 -12.80
CA LYS A 91 -9.69 -3.32 -13.57
C LYS A 91 -9.54 -2.99 -15.06
N LYS A 92 -8.36 -2.65 -15.57
CA LYS A 92 -8.12 -2.43 -17.01
C LYS A 92 -6.77 -3.00 -17.42
N THR A 93 -6.76 -4.31 -17.61
CA THR A 93 -5.60 -5.02 -18.13
C THR A 93 -5.74 -5.14 -19.63
N TRP A 94 -4.71 -4.76 -20.39
CA TRP A 94 -4.66 -5.02 -21.83
C TRP A 94 -4.56 -6.55 -22.01
N VAL A 95 -5.50 -7.14 -22.75
CA VAL A 95 -5.53 -8.58 -23.02
C VAL A 95 -5.00 -8.80 -24.42
N ASP A 96 -3.83 -9.45 -24.51
CA ASP A 96 -3.29 -9.90 -25.80
C ASP A 96 -4.18 -11.01 -26.36
N LYS A 97 -4.69 -10.84 -27.59
CA LYS A 97 -5.50 -11.85 -28.29
C LYS A 97 -4.65 -12.82 -29.12
N LYS A 98 -3.35 -12.53 -29.31
CA LYS A 98 -2.42 -13.36 -30.09
C LYS A 98 -1.79 -14.47 -29.24
N VAL A 99 -1.56 -14.18 -27.97
CA VAL A 99 -1.07 -15.17 -27.00
C VAL A 99 -2.26 -15.91 -26.41
N THR A 100 -2.47 -17.14 -26.87
CA THR A 100 -3.63 -17.95 -26.44
C THR A 100 -3.38 -18.70 -25.13
N SER A 101 -2.11 -18.89 -24.73
CA SER A 101 -1.73 -19.55 -23.48
C SER A 101 -0.36 -19.12 -22.98
N SER A 102 -0.11 -19.31 -21.67
CA SER A 102 1.20 -19.10 -21.05
C SER A 102 2.29 -20.00 -21.66
N ARG A 103 1.93 -21.21 -22.10
CA ARG A 103 2.86 -22.15 -22.74
C ARG A 103 3.32 -21.64 -24.11
N GLN A 104 2.41 -21.09 -24.90
CA GLN A 104 2.74 -20.50 -26.20
C GLN A 104 3.68 -19.30 -26.02
N ALA A 105 3.38 -18.40 -25.08
CA ALA A 105 4.24 -17.26 -24.77
C ALA A 105 5.66 -17.70 -24.38
N PHE A 106 5.77 -18.75 -23.55
CA PHE A 106 7.06 -19.29 -23.13
C PHE A 106 7.86 -19.85 -24.31
N LEU A 107 7.23 -20.64 -25.19
CA LEU A 107 7.88 -21.20 -26.38
C LEU A 107 8.32 -20.11 -27.38
N GLU A 108 7.56 -19.03 -27.48
CA GLU A 108 7.86 -17.88 -28.35
C GLU A 108 8.83 -16.87 -27.69
N GLY A 109 9.27 -17.12 -26.45
CA GLY A 109 10.16 -16.21 -25.72
C GLY A 109 9.52 -14.89 -25.29
N LEU A 110 8.19 -14.80 -25.33
CA LEU A 110 7.42 -13.62 -24.95
C LEU A 110 7.19 -13.59 -23.43
N THR A 111 7.43 -12.44 -22.81
CA THR A 111 7.12 -12.23 -21.39
C THR A 111 5.67 -11.80 -21.22
N THR A 112 4.85 -12.58 -20.52
CA THR A 112 3.45 -12.24 -20.23
C THR A 112 3.36 -11.21 -19.10
N GLY A 113 3.53 -9.93 -19.41
CA GLY A 113 3.26 -8.80 -18.52
C GLY A 113 4.38 -8.43 -17.54
N LEU A 114 4.06 -7.51 -16.60
CA LEU A 114 4.94 -7.19 -15.48
C LEU A 114 5.32 -8.50 -14.79
N LYS A 115 6.62 -8.75 -14.59
CA LYS A 115 7.06 -9.79 -13.67
C LYS A 115 6.39 -9.49 -12.33
N ASN A 116 5.44 -10.34 -11.92
CA ASN A 116 5.03 -10.36 -10.53
C ASN A 116 6.31 -10.37 -9.69
N PRO A 117 6.41 -9.57 -8.61
CA PRO A 117 7.55 -9.67 -7.72
C PRO A 117 7.75 -11.15 -7.39
N SER A 118 8.88 -11.73 -7.80
CA SER A 118 9.13 -13.15 -7.59
C SER A 118 9.36 -13.34 -6.10
N GLY A 119 8.34 -13.85 -5.43
CA GLY A 119 8.29 -14.07 -4.00
C GLY A 119 6.94 -13.62 -3.46
N LYS A 120 6.00 -14.57 -3.34
CA LYS A 120 4.94 -14.51 -2.33
C LYS A 120 5.61 -13.98 -1.06
N GLY A 121 5.10 -12.89 -0.49
CA GLY A 121 5.72 -12.22 0.65
C GLY A 121 5.99 -13.17 1.83
N LYS A 122 6.52 -12.61 2.93
CA LYS A 122 6.74 -13.35 4.18
C LYS A 122 5.53 -14.24 4.50
N ARG A 123 5.76 -15.55 4.65
CA ARG A 123 4.70 -16.52 4.99
C ARG A 123 4.77 -16.79 6.48
N LEU A 124 3.63 -16.89 7.13
CA LEU A 124 3.53 -17.27 8.53
C LEU A 124 3.11 -18.74 8.59
N ILE A 125 3.85 -19.55 9.33
CA ILE A 125 3.56 -20.96 9.55
C ILE A 125 2.99 -21.08 10.95
N ILE A 126 1.82 -21.72 11.06
CA ILE A 126 1.07 -21.87 12.30
C ILE A 126 0.66 -23.33 12.45
N SER A 127 0.92 -23.91 13.62
CA SER A 127 0.36 -25.20 14.04
C SER A 127 -0.14 -25.08 15.47
N HIS A 128 -1.29 -25.67 15.75
CA HIS A 128 -1.90 -25.62 17.06
C HIS A 128 -2.67 -26.92 17.30
N ILE A 129 -2.55 -27.49 18.50
CA ILE A 129 -3.40 -28.59 18.94
C ILE A 129 -4.61 -28.05 19.72
N GLY A 130 -5.77 -28.64 19.48
CA GLY A 130 -7.02 -28.29 20.15
C GLY A 130 -7.94 -29.49 20.30
N SER A 131 -8.95 -29.33 21.14
CA SER A 131 -10.02 -30.30 21.41
C SER A 131 -11.37 -29.60 21.36
N GLU A 132 -12.45 -30.30 21.69
CA GLU A 132 -13.80 -29.72 21.80
C GLU A 132 -13.90 -28.60 22.86
N GLU A 133 -13.02 -28.61 23.86
CA GLU A 133 -12.93 -27.57 24.89
C GLU A 133 -12.09 -26.36 24.45
N GLY A 134 -11.53 -26.40 23.24
CA GLY A 134 -10.71 -25.35 22.67
C GLY A 134 -9.23 -25.73 22.53
N PHE A 135 -8.41 -24.72 22.36
CA PHE A 135 -6.98 -24.86 22.10
C PHE A 135 -6.20 -25.19 23.37
N LEU A 136 -5.24 -26.12 23.27
CA LEU A 136 -4.38 -26.48 24.40
C LEU A 136 -3.46 -25.33 24.75
N GLU A 137 -3.41 -24.93 26.02
CA GLU A 137 -2.48 -23.90 26.48
C GLU A 137 -1.02 -24.33 26.16
N GLU A 138 -0.24 -23.39 25.63
CA GLU A 138 1.13 -23.63 25.13
C GLU A 138 1.24 -24.66 23.96
N GLY A 139 0.12 -24.98 23.31
CA GLY A 139 0.08 -25.81 22.12
C GLY A 139 0.35 -25.05 20.81
N LEU A 140 0.46 -23.72 20.86
CA LEU A 140 0.68 -22.87 19.69
C LEU A 140 2.16 -22.88 19.26
N MET A 141 2.40 -23.24 18.01
CA MET A 141 3.66 -23.04 17.31
C MET A 141 3.44 -22.07 16.16
N ILE A 142 4.15 -20.95 16.18
CA ILE A 142 4.05 -19.88 15.17
C ILE A 142 5.45 -19.38 14.81
N PHE A 143 5.77 -19.33 13.52
CA PHE A 143 7.02 -18.73 13.06
C PHE A 143 6.91 -18.21 11.62
N GLU A 144 7.73 -17.21 11.30
CA GLU A 144 7.80 -16.62 9.96
C GLU A 144 8.77 -17.43 9.09
N ALA A 145 8.32 -17.85 7.91
CA ALA A 145 9.14 -18.54 6.93
C ALA A 145 10.27 -17.61 6.42
N LYS A 146 11.51 -18.09 6.46
CA LYS A 146 12.68 -17.35 5.99
C LYS A 146 12.65 -17.21 4.48
N LYS A 147 13.15 -16.06 4.03
CA LYS A 147 13.11 -15.61 2.64
C LYS A 147 13.88 -16.49 1.64
N ASN A 148 14.81 -17.32 2.12
CA ASN A 148 15.72 -18.09 1.26
C ASN A 148 15.24 -19.52 0.99
N CYS A 149 14.04 -19.86 1.47
CA CYS A 149 13.45 -21.16 1.33
C CYS A 149 12.36 -21.10 0.25
N GLU A 150 12.50 -21.89 -0.81
CA GLU A 150 11.58 -21.84 -1.95
C GLU A 150 10.16 -22.28 -1.55
N ASP A 151 10.06 -23.13 -0.52
CA ASP A 151 8.81 -23.61 0.05
C ASP A 151 8.87 -23.79 1.58
N TYR A 152 7.74 -23.85 2.30
CA TYR A 152 7.73 -23.99 3.77
C TYR A 152 8.36 -25.30 4.29
N HIS A 153 8.60 -26.28 3.41
CA HIS A 153 9.07 -27.61 3.76
C HIS A 153 10.46 -27.66 4.40
N ASP A 154 11.39 -26.74 4.10
CA ASP A 154 12.71 -26.81 4.76
C ASP A 154 12.62 -26.38 6.24
N GLU A 155 11.61 -25.59 6.58
CA GLU A 155 11.45 -25.04 7.94
C GLU A 155 10.43 -25.82 8.77
N MET A 156 9.26 -26.14 8.19
CA MET A 156 8.33 -27.12 8.75
C MET A 156 8.74 -28.51 8.29
N ASN A 157 9.81 -29.03 8.88
CA ASN A 157 10.30 -30.37 8.64
C ASN A 157 9.92 -31.32 9.79
N ALA A 158 10.09 -32.62 9.56
CA ALA A 158 9.75 -33.65 10.53
C ALA A 158 10.43 -33.45 11.89
N VAL A 159 11.71 -33.08 11.90
CA VAL A 159 12.48 -32.85 13.13
C VAL A 159 11.89 -31.71 13.97
N PHE A 160 11.52 -30.61 13.32
CA PHE A 160 10.92 -29.46 13.99
C PHE A 160 9.54 -29.80 14.54
N PHE A 161 8.71 -30.48 13.74
CA PHE A 161 7.39 -30.95 14.14
C PHE A 161 7.47 -31.93 15.31
N GLU A 162 8.32 -32.96 15.24
CA GLU A 162 8.50 -33.95 16.29
C GLU A 162 8.95 -33.32 17.61
N LYS A 163 9.87 -32.34 17.56
CA LYS A 163 10.31 -31.62 18.75
C LYS A 163 9.16 -30.84 19.40
N TRP A 164 8.36 -30.14 18.61
CA TRP A 164 7.18 -29.45 19.12
C TRP A 164 6.17 -30.44 19.69
N PHE A 165 5.87 -31.51 18.95
CA PHE A 165 4.90 -32.52 19.32
C PHE A 165 5.29 -33.23 20.62
N ALA A 166 6.57 -33.57 20.80
CA ALA A 166 7.09 -34.13 22.05
C ALA A 166 6.92 -33.20 23.25
N GLY A 167 6.95 -31.88 23.06
CA GLY A 167 6.66 -30.90 24.11
C GLY A 167 5.17 -30.74 24.41
N VAL A 168 4.31 -31.07 23.44
CA VAL A 168 2.85 -31.02 23.55
C VAL A 168 2.29 -32.28 24.23
N LEU A 169 2.81 -33.47 23.91
CA LEU A 169 2.31 -34.76 24.40
C LEU A 169 2.10 -34.81 25.93
N PRO A 170 3.04 -34.32 26.79
CA PRO A 170 2.86 -34.36 28.24
C PRO A 170 1.74 -33.46 28.78
N LYS A 171 1.28 -32.49 27.98
CA LYS A 171 0.22 -31.54 28.35
C LYS A 171 -1.17 -32.04 27.95
N LEU A 172 -1.23 -33.12 27.17
CA LEU A 172 -2.50 -33.69 26.76
C LEU A 172 -3.19 -34.40 27.92
N ARG A 173 -4.53 -34.40 27.85
CA ARG A 173 -5.34 -35.12 28.82
C ARG A 173 -5.11 -36.63 28.69
N PRO A 174 -5.16 -37.40 29.79
CA PRO A 174 -5.08 -38.85 29.71
C PRO A 174 -6.10 -39.42 28.72
N ASN A 175 -5.71 -40.43 27.95
CA ASN A 175 -6.53 -41.07 26.91
C ASN A 175 -6.91 -40.15 25.72
N SER A 176 -6.17 -39.06 25.51
CA SER A 176 -6.29 -38.27 24.27
C SER A 176 -5.86 -39.11 23.07
N ILE A 177 -6.63 -39.04 21.98
CA ILE A 177 -6.28 -39.61 20.67
C ILE A 177 -5.81 -38.45 19.80
N VAL A 178 -4.62 -38.58 19.21
CA VAL A 178 -3.92 -37.51 18.46
C VAL A 178 -3.45 -38.02 17.11
#